data_AF-A0A1D6LTC7-F1
#
_entry.id   AF-A0A1D6LTC7-F1
#
_cell.length_a   1.000
_cell.length_b   1.000
_cell.length_c   1.000
_cell.angle_alpha   90.00
_cell.angle_beta   90.00
_cell.angle_gamma   90.00
#
_symmetry.space_group_name_H-M   'P 1'
#
loop_
_entity.id
_entity.type
_entity.pdbx_description
1 polymer ?
#
loop_
_entity_poly.entity_id
_entity_poly.type
_entity_poly.pdbx_seq_one_letter_code
_entity_poly.pdbx_strand_id
1 'polypeptide(L)'
;MRGDEAKRVCPGINLVQVPVARGKADLNLYRSAGAEVVAILASKGKCERASIDEVYLDLTDAAKEMLLQAPPDSPEGIFMEAAKSNILGLPADASEKEKNVRAWLCQSEADYQDKLLTCGAIIVAQLRVRVLEETQFTCSAGIAHNKMLAKLVSGMRKPAQQTVVPSSSVQDLLASLPVKKMYHVHEKITNFMAPEPMVLPPMAPKLFENLFGNSS
;
A
#
# COMPACT_ATOMS: atom_id res chain seq x y z
N MET A 1 2.35 -22.07 -12.35
CA MET A 1 2.99 -22.26 -13.66
C MET A 1 4.30 -23.00 -13.43
N ARG A 2 4.55 -24.09 -14.16
CA ARG A 2 5.81 -24.84 -14.11
C ARG A 2 6.90 -24.15 -14.94
N GLY A 3 8.17 -24.42 -14.65
CA GLY A 3 9.30 -23.80 -15.36
C GLY A 3 9.25 -24.00 -16.88
N ASP A 4 8.93 -25.21 -17.33
CA ASP A 4 8.83 -25.51 -18.77
C ASP A 4 7.63 -24.83 -19.44
N GLU A 5 6.53 -24.64 -18.71
CA GLU A 5 5.39 -23.86 -19.17
C GLU A 5 5.78 -22.40 -19.37
N ALA A 6 6.52 -21.81 -18.42
CA ALA A 6 7.00 -20.43 -18.51
C ALA A 6 7.94 -20.23 -19.70
N LYS A 7 8.86 -21.18 -19.96
CA LYS A 7 9.77 -21.12 -21.11
C LYS A 7 9.06 -21.18 -22.46
N ARG A 8 7.91 -21.86 -22.56
CA ARG A 8 7.11 -21.86 -23.80
C ARG A 8 6.52 -20.48 -24.11
N VAL A 9 6.11 -19.75 -23.07
CA VAL A 9 5.53 -18.40 -23.22
C VAL A 9 6.62 -17.34 -23.37
N CYS A 10 7.74 -17.50 -22.66
CA CYS A 10 8.89 -16.59 -22.69
C CYS A 10 10.20 -17.40 -22.79
N PRO A 11 10.68 -17.71 -24.01
CA PRO A 11 11.86 -18.54 -24.22
C PRO A 11 13.15 -17.98 -23.59
N GLY A 12 13.25 -16.65 -23.46
CA GLY A 12 14.38 -15.97 -22.84
C GLY A 12 14.32 -15.83 -21.31
N ILE A 13 13.33 -16.43 -20.63
CA ILE A 13 13.18 -16.29 -19.18
C ILE A 13 14.34 -16.94 -18.43
N ASN A 14 14.94 -16.19 -17.50
CA ASN A 14 15.91 -16.71 -16.55
C ASN A 14 15.17 -17.36 -15.37
N LEU A 15 15.32 -18.68 -15.21
CA LEU A 15 14.74 -19.40 -14.07
C LEU A 15 15.80 -19.55 -12.98
N VAL A 16 15.50 -19.06 -11.78
CA VAL A 16 16.34 -19.21 -10.59
C VAL A 16 15.67 -20.18 -9.64
N GLN A 17 16.41 -21.16 -9.15
CA GLN A 17 15.90 -22.18 -8.24
C GLN A 17 16.10 -21.75 -6.78
N VAL A 18 15.05 -21.94 -5.96
CA VAL A 18 15.13 -21.77 -4.51
C VAL A 18 16.17 -22.74 -3.94
N PRO A 19 17.09 -22.29 -3.06
CA PRO A 19 18.05 -23.18 -2.41
C PRO A 19 17.36 -24.36 -1.72
N VAL A 20 18.02 -25.51 -1.68
CA VAL A 20 17.49 -26.72 -1.05
C VAL A 20 18.39 -27.12 0.11
N ALA A 21 17.80 -27.26 1.30
CA ALA A 21 18.46 -27.76 2.49
C ALA A 21 17.69 -28.96 3.04
N ARG A 22 18.39 -30.07 3.33
CA ARG A 22 17.79 -31.30 3.86
C ARG A 22 16.62 -31.83 3.01
N GLY A 23 16.74 -31.71 1.68
CA GLY A 23 15.73 -32.18 0.72
C GLY A 23 14.47 -31.31 0.65
N LYS A 24 14.45 -30.13 1.27
CA LYS A 24 13.32 -29.19 1.24
C LYS A 24 13.76 -27.80 0.79
N ALA A 25 12.84 -27.02 0.25
CA ALA A 25 13.09 -25.62 -0.10
C ALA A 25 13.52 -24.82 1.15
N ASP A 26 14.63 -24.11 1.03
CA ASP A 26 15.15 -23.20 2.05
C ASP A 26 14.81 -21.76 1.68
N LEU A 27 13.98 -21.12 2.51
CA LEU A 27 13.51 -19.75 2.31
C LEU A 27 14.27 -18.74 3.18
N ASN A 28 15.30 -19.14 3.91
CA ASN A 28 16.01 -18.27 4.84
C ASN A 28 16.61 -17.03 4.16
N LEU A 29 17.15 -17.19 2.94
CA LEU A 29 17.66 -16.07 2.14
C LEU A 29 16.59 -14.97 1.97
N TYR A 30 15.38 -15.34 1.56
CA TYR A 30 14.29 -14.38 1.35
C TYR A 30 13.75 -13.82 2.67
N ARG A 31 13.77 -14.60 3.75
CA ARG A 31 13.35 -14.12 5.08
C ARG A 31 14.31 -13.07 5.61
N SER A 32 15.62 -13.27 5.45
CA SER A 32 16.64 -12.30 5.82
C SER A 32 16.52 -11.01 5.01
N ALA A 33 16.39 -11.12 3.68
CA ALA A 33 16.16 -9.98 2.81
C ALA A 33 14.89 -9.19 3.19
N GLY A 34 13.79 -9.88 3.49
CA GLY A 34 12.56 -9.24 3.97
C GLY A 34 12.74 -8.55 5.33
N ALA A 35 13.56 -9.10 6.22
CA ALA A 35 13.84 -8.50 7.53
C ALA A 35 14.65 -7.20 7.41
N GLU A 36 15.60 -7.12 6.48
CA GLU A 36 16.35 -5.89 6.18
C GLU A 36 15.41 -4.75 5.73
N VAL A 37 14.49 -5.05 4.81
CA VAL A 37 13.47 -4.08 4.37
C VAL A 37 12.58 -3.63 5.53
N VAL A 38 12.11 -4.58 6.35
CA VAL A 38 11.24 -4.27 7.51
C VAL A 38 11.96 -3.39 8.52
N ALA A 39 13.27 -3.59 8.75
CA ALA A 39 14.05 -2.75 9.66
C ALA A 39 14.09 -1.28 9.22
N ILE A 40 14.22 -1.03 7.91
CA ILE A 40 14.17 0.34 7.35
C ILE A 40 12.77 0.94 7.55
N LEU A 41 11.72 0.20 7.20
CA LEU A 41 10.34 0.68 7.28
C LEU A 41 9.90 0.96 8.73
N ALA A 42 10.32 0.14 9.69
CA ALA A 42 10.01 0.30 11.10
C ALA A 42 10.65 1.55 11.74
N SER A 43 11.59 2.22 11.06
CA SER A 43 12.27 3.42 11.59
C SER A 43 11.36 4.65 11.74
N LYS A 44 10.15 4.63 11.17
CA LYS A 44 9.22 5.78 11.16
C LYS A 44 7.84 5.49 11.74
N GLY A 45 7.53 4.26 12.13
CA GLY A 45 6.19 3.93 12.60
C GLY A 45 6.08 2.55 13.19
N LYS A 46 4.94 2.27 13.84
CA LYS A 46 4.66 0.95 14.39
C LYS A 46 4.43 -0.02 13.24
N CYS A 47 5.19 -1.09 13.26
CA CYS A 47 5.36 -1.97 12.11
C CYS A 47 4.74 -3.33 12.40
N GLU A 48 3.88 -3.80 11.51
CA GLU A 48 3.17 -5.07 11.65
C GLU A 48 3.34 -5.92 10.38
N ARG A 49 4.12 -6.99 10.50
CA ARG A 49 4.48 -7.84 9.37
C ARG A 49 3.30 -8.70 8.91
N ALA A 50 2.92 -8.57 7.63
CA ALA A 50 1.80 -9.30 7.03
C ALA A 50 2.23 -10.55 6.26
N SER A 51 3.40 -10.51 5.62
CA SER A 51 3.99 -11.65 4.90
C SER A 51 5.52 -11.55 4.89
N ILE A 52 6.19 -12.36 4.07
CA ILE A 52 7.63 -12.27 3.88
C ILE A 52 8.08 -10.93 3.30
N ASP A 53 7.24 -10.33 2.46
CA ASP A 53 7.50 -9.13 1.62
C ASP A 53 6.47 -8.00 1.83
N GLU A 54 5.53 -8.15 2.76
CA GLU A 54 4.48 -7.18 3.03
C GLU A 54 4.39 -6.84 4.53
N VAL A 55 4.13 -5.56 4.79
CA VAL A 55 4.07 -4.99 6.13
C VAL A 55 3.07 -3.84 6.17
N TYR A 56 2.39 -3.68 7.30
CA TYR A 56 1.60 -2.49 7.60
C TYR A 56 2.40 -1.57 8.52
N LEU A 57 2.33 -0.27 8.25
CA LEU A 57 3.01 0.75 9.03
C LEU A 57 1.98 1.76 9.53
N ASP A 58 1.85 1.90 10.84
CA ASP A 58 1.11 2.98 11.45
C ASP A 58 2.03 4.19 11.57
N LEU A 59 1.75 5.19 10.74
CA LEU A 59 2.49 6.44 10.63
C LEU A 59 1.82 7.61 11.37
N THR A 60 0.77 7.35 12.16
CA THR A 60 -0.05 8.41 12.77
C THR A 60 0.80 9.41 13.56
N ASP A 61 1.69 8.93 14.41
CA ASP A 61 2.53 9.80 15.26
C ASP A 61 3.56 10.56 14.43
N ALA A 62 4.23 9.89 13.47
CA ALA A 62 5.21 10.53 12.60
C ALA A 62 4.59 11.56 11.64
N ALA A 63 3.36 11.32 11.16
CA ALA A 63 2.62 12.26 10.34
C ALA A 63 2.21 13.50 11.14
N LYS A 64 1.78 13.33 12.41
CA LYS A 64 1.48 14.45 13.31
C LYS A 64 2.72 15.28 13.62
N GLU A 65 3.84 14.63 13.87
CA GLU A 65 5.12 15.29 14.12
C GLU A 65 5.58 16.10 12.90
N MET A 66 5.52 15.51 11.70
CA MET A 66 5.83 16.21 10.45
C MET A 66 4.91 17.42 10.25
N LEU A 67 3.60 17.26 10.45
CA LEU A 67 2.64 18.35 10.30
C LEU A 67 2.90 19.51 11.29
N LEU A 68 3.41 19.21 12.49
CA LEU A 68 3.75 20.22 13.49
C LEU A 68 5.07 20.93 13.19
N GLN A 69 6.11 20.18 12.80
CA GLN A 69 7.49 20.69 12.70
C GLN A 69 7.85 21.21 11.31
N ALA A 70 7.37 20.54 10.26
CA ALA A 70 7.71 20.82 8.88
C ALA A 70 6.49 20.50 7.97
N PRO A 71 5.39 21.26 8.12
CA PRO A 71 4.20 21.06 7.31
C PRO A 71 4.52 21.25 5.82
N PRO A 72 3.89 20.45 4.93
CA PRO A 72 4.13 20.52 3.49
C PRO A 72 3.37 21.70 2.86
N ASP A 73 3.73 22.93 3.20
CA ASP A 73 2.95 24.13 2.81
C ASP A 73 3.33 24.71 1.44
N SER A 74 4.40 24.22 0.81
CA SER A 74 4.88 24.70 -0.49
C SER A 74 5.07 23.55 -1.49
N PRO A 75 4.54 23.67 -2.73
CA PRO A 75 4.76 22.70 -3.82
C PRO A 75 6.23 22.43 -4.12
N GLU A 76 7.08 23.44 -4.01
CA GLU A 76 8.52 23.39 -4.31
C GLU A 76 9.29 22.56 -3.27
N GLY A 77 8.81 22.56 -2.03
CA GLY A 77 9.38 21.77 -0.93
C GLY A 77 8.99 20.29 -0.95
N ILE A 78 8.02 19.89 -1.78
CA ILE A 78 7.57 18.51 -1.85
C ILE A 78 8.68 17.60 -2.42
N PHE A 79 8.99 16.54 -1.67
CA PHE A 79 9.95 15.53 -2.06
C PHE A 79 9.62 14.94 -3.44
N MET A 80 10.61 14.88 -4.34
CA MET A 80 10.39 14.52 -5.74
C MET A 80 9.69 13.17 -5.92
N GLU A 81 10.02 12.16 -5.12
CA GLU A 81 9.37 10.85 -5.22
C GLU A 81 7.93 10.88 -4.70
N ALA A 82 7.61 11.75 -3.73
CA ALA A 82 6.25 11.94 -3.26
C ALA A 82 5.35 12.58 -4.34
N ALA A 83 5.91 13.51 -5.12
CA ALA A 83 5.22 14.17 -6.23
C ALA A 83 4.82 13.22 -7.37
N LYS A 84 5.40 12.02 -7.43
CA LYS A 84 5.04 10.96 -8.40
C LYS A 84 3.89 10.05 -7.94
N SER A 85 3.38 10.27 -6.73
CA SER A 85 2.29 9.46 -6.15
C SER A 85 1.06 9.42 -7.05
N ASN A 86 0.31 8.32 -6.96
CA ASN A 86 -1.02 8.25 -7.55
C ASN A 86 -2.03 8.63 -6.47
N ILE A 87 -2.64 9.80 -6.58
CA ILE A 87 -3.72 10.21 -5.69
C ILE A 87 -5.04 9.83 -6.38
N LEU A 88 -5.86 9.01 -5.73
CA LEU A 88 -7.19 8.72 -6.28
C LEU A 88 -8.05 9.99 -6.34
N GLY A 89 -8.91 10.09 -7.34
CA GLY A 89 -9.74 11.27 -7.58
C GLY A 89 -9.03 12.42 -8.30
N LEU A 90 -7.69 12.44 -8.39
CA LEU A 90 -6.99 13.43 -9.20
C LEU A 90 -6.94 13.04 -10.68
N PRO A 91 -7.12 14.00 -11.61
CA PRO A 91 -6.96 13.76 -13.04
C PRO A 91 -5.57 13.20 -13.35
N ALA A 92 -5.52 12.10 -14.10
CA ALA A 92 -4.28 11.43 -14.48
C ALA A 92 -3.61 12.03 -15.72
N ASP A 93 -3.94 13.27 -16.09
CA ASP A 93 -3.36 13.92 -17.26
C ASP A 93 -1.83 13.97 -17.13
N ALA A 94 -1.15 13.34 -18.09
CA ALA A 94 0.28 13.06 -18.00
C ALA A 94 1.13 14.33 -18.00
N SER A 95 0.67 15.42 -18.64
CA SER A 95 1.43 16.68 -18.71
C SER A 95 1.46 17.43 -17.39
N GLU A 96 0.40 17.36 -16.59
CA GLU A 96 0.26 18.15 -15.35
C GLU A 96 0.21 17.27 -14.09
N LYS A 97 0.37 15.95 -14.20
CA LYS A 97 0.24 15.02 -13.07
C LYS A 97 1.07 15.44 -11.87
N GLU A 98 2.36 15.67 -12.05
CA GLU A 98 3.27 16.00 -10.94
C GLU A 98 2.84 17.31 -10.25
N LYS A 99 2.48 18.32 -11.03
CA LYS A 99 2.01 19.61 -10.51
C LYS A 99 0.71 19.45 -9.72
N ASN A 100 -0.24 18.65 -10.22
CA ASN A 100 -1.50 18.37 -9.53
C ASN A 100 -1.26 17.63 -8.22
N VAL A 101 -0.33 16.66 -8.20
CA VAL A 101 0.03 15.92 -6.98
C VAL A 101 0.71 16.84 -5.98
N ARG A 102 1.64 17.70 -6.40
CA ARG A 102 2.27 18.71 -5.52
C ARG A 102 1.22 19.64 -4.92
N ALA A 103 0.31 20.16 -5.74
CA ALA A 103 -0.77 21.01 -5.29
C ALA A 103 -1.69 20.29 -4.27
N TRP A 104 -1.97 19.00 -4.48
CA TRP A 104 -2.73 18.19 -3.53
C TRP A 104 -2.00 17.96 -2.20
N LEU A 105 -0.69 17.69 -2.27
CA LEU A 105 0.16 17.48 -1.09
C LEU A 105 0.45 18.75 -0.29
N CYS A 106 0.04 19.94 -0.77
CA CYS A 106 0.25 21.20 -0.06
C CYS A 106 -1.04 22.01 0.15
N GLN A 107 -2.21 21.35 0.14
CA GLN A 107 -3.49 22.04 0.32
C GLN A 107 -3.64 22.55 1.76
N SER A 108 -3.59 23.87 1.94
CA SER A 108 -3.79 24.52 3.24
C SER A 108 -5.19 24.29 3.81
N GLU A 109 -6.20 24.22 2.94
CA GLU A 109 -7.62 24.08 3.32
C GLU A 109 -8.07 22.63 3.49
N ALA A 110 -7.19 21.66 3.29
CA ALA A 110 -7.53 20.26 3.52
C ALA A 110 -7.88 20.01 4.99
N ASP A 111 -8.81 19.08 5.23
CA ASP A 111 -9.13 18.65 6.59
C ASP A 111 -7.92 18.01 7.26
N TYR A 112 -7.99 17.91 8.59
CA TYR A 112 -6.87 17.40 9.39
C TYR A 112 -6.46 15.96 9.01
N GLN A 113 -7.40 15.11 8.63
CA GLN A 113 -7.11 13.72 8.27
C GLN A 113 -6.38 13.66 6.92
N ASP A 114 -6.83 14.40 5.91
CA ASP A 114 -6.17 14.45 4.61
C ASP A 114 -4.78 15.14 4.69
N LYS A 115 -4.57 16.07 5.64
CA LYS A 115 -3.24 16.60 5.99
C LYS A 115 -2.32 15.54 6.56
N LEU A 116 -2.80 14.71 7.49
CA LEU A 116 -2.02 13.57 8.00
C LEU A 116 -1.74 12.54 6.90
N LEU A 117 -2.70 12.30 6.01
CA LEU A 117 -2.55 11.39 4.87
C LEU A 117 -1.45 11.87 3.92
N THR A 118 -1.42 13.19 3.66
CA THR A 118 -0.37 13.87 2.90
C THR A 118 1.01 13.67 3.52
N CYS A 119 1.17 13.94 4.82
CA CYS A 119 2.43 13.69 5.53
C CYS A 119 2.83 12.21 5.45
N GLY A 120 1.86 11.29 5.62
CA GLY A 120 2.07 9.86 5.45
C GLY A 120 2.58 9.49 4.05
N ALA A 121 2.02 10.07 3.00
CA ALA A 121 2.47 9.85 1.62
C ALA A 121 3.92 10.31 1.40
N ILE A 122 4.31 11.45 1.97
CA ILE A 122 5.69 11.97 1.90
C ILE A 122 6.65 11.03 2.64
N ILE A 123 6.31 10.63 3.88
CA ILE A 123 7.12 9.70 4.69
C ILE A 123 7.30 8.37 3.96
N VAL A 124 6.22 7.81 3.40
CA VAL A 124 6.29 6.55 2.64
C VAL A 124 7.18 6.69 1.41
N ALA A 125 7.11 7.80 0.67
CA ALA A 125 7.98 8.03 -0.48
C ALA A 125 9.46 8.05 -0.08
N GLN A 126 9.79 8.73 1.03
CA GLN A 126 11.16 8.75 1.58
C GLN A 126 11.62 7.35 2.00
N LEU A 127 10.77 6.59 2.70
CA LEU A 127 11.08 5.22 3.10
C LEU A 127 11.31 4.30 1.90
N ARG A 128 10.50 4.43 0.83
CA ARG A 128 10.66 3.64 -0.40
C ARG A 128 11.99 3.91 -1.10
N VAL A 129 12.40 5.19 -1.17
CA VAL A 129 13.73 5.57 -1.70
C VAL A 129 14.83 4.97 -0.85
N ARG A 130 14.72 5.07 0.48
CA ARG A 130 15.70 4.49 1.41
C ARG A 130 15.82 2.97 1.29
N VAL A 131 14.70 2.27 1.14
CA VAL A 131 14.71 0.81 0.87
C VAL A 131 15.46 0.51 -0.42
N LEU A 132 15.21 1.27 -1.50
CA LEU A 132 15.92 1.08 -2.77
C LEU A 132 17.42 1.34 -2.63
N GLU A 133 17.81 2.42 -1.96
CA GLU A 133 19.22 2.78 -1.77
C GLU A 133 19.97 1.74 -0.93
N GLU A 134 19.41 1.32 0.20
CA GLU A 134 20.09 0.42 1.15
C GLU A 134 20.03 -1.06 0.75
N THR A 135 18.97 -1.50 0.03
CA THR A 135 18.75 -2.93 -0.25
C THR A 135 18.72 -3.27 -1.74
N GLN A 136 18.69 -2.27 -2.62
CA GLN A 136 18.47 -2.43 -4.07
C GLN A 136 17.10 -3.05 -4.43
N PHE A 137 16.18 -3.18 -3.47
CA PHE A 137 14.83 -3.62 -3.70
C PHE A 137 13.89 -2.45 -3.97
N THR A 138 13.01 -2.61 -4.96
CA THR A 138 11.88 -1.70 -5.12
C THR A 138 10.68 -2.23 -4.37
N CYS A 139 9.88 -1.34 -3.79
CA CYS A 139 8.59 -1.69 -3.22
C CYS A 139 7.49 -0.73 -3.69
N SER A 140 6.26 -1.21 -3.65
CA SER A 140 5.05 -0.42 -3.88
C SER A 140 4.29 -0.26 -2.58
N ALA A 141 3.53 0.82 -2.44
CA ALA A 141 2.82 1.13 -1.21
C ALA A 141 1.40 1.62 -1.45
N GLY A 142 0.53 1.36 -0.47
CA GLY A 142 -0.80 1.95 -0.40
C GLY A 142 -0.91 2.77 0.89
N ILE A 143 -1.40 4.00 0.78
CA ILE A 143 -1.53 4.93 1.90
C ILE A 143 -3.01 5.28 2.06
N ALA A 144 -3.58 4.97 3.22
CA ALA A 144 -4.99 5.19 3.55
C ALA A 144 -5.18 5.22 5.07
N HIS A 145 -6.37 5.63 5.52
CA HIS A 145 -6.72 5.69 6.95
C HIS A 145 -6.95 4.33 7.63
N ASN A 146 -6.88 3.22 6.88
CA ASN A 146 -6.96 1.88 7.46
C ASN A 146 -6.22 0.84 6.60
N LYS A 147 -5.91 -0.30 7.23
CA LYS A 147 -5.19 -1.42 6.60
C LYS A 147 -5.90 -1.97 5.36
N MET A 148 -7.23 -1.99 5.36
CA MET A 148 -8.03 -2.55 4.27
C MET A 148 -7.86 -1.77 2.97
N LEU A 149 -8.06 -0.45 3.06
CA LEU A 149 -7.87 0.45 1.93
C LEU A 149 -6.41 0.51 1.50
N ALA A 150 -5.47 0.60 2.45
CA ALA A 150 -4.04 0.59 2.15
C ALA A 150 -3.64 -0.67 1.38
N LYS A 151 -4.11 -1.84 1.81
CA LYS A 151 -3.86 -3.10 1.12
C LYS A 151 -4.44 -3.11 -0.29
N LEU A 152 -5.69 -2.68 -0.43
CA LEU A 152 -6.38 -2.63 -1.72
C LEU A 152 -5.57 -1.80 -2.73
N VAL A 153 -5.14 -0.60 -2.34
CA VAL A 153 -4.50 0.32 -3.29
C VAL A 153 -3.01 0.08 -3.49
N SER A 154 -2.34 -0.62 -2.56
CA SER A 154 -0.93 -1.02 -2.71
C SER A 154 -0.64 -1.84 -3.98
N GLY A 155 -1.66 -2.52 -4.52
CA GLY A 155 -1.57 -3.34 -5.72
C GLY A 155 -1.94 -2.63 -7.03
N MET A 156 -2.55 -1.44 -6.98
CA MET A 156 -3.19 -0.83 -8.15
C MET A 156 -2.21 -0.32 -9.21
N ARG A 157 -1.02 0.14 -8.77
CA ARG A 157 -0.03 0.81 -9.65
C ARG A 157 1.36 0.18 -9.52
N LYS A 158 1.43 -1.14 -9.29
CA LYS A 158 2.70 -1.88 -9.30
C LYS A 158 3.31 -1.88 -10.71
N PRO A 159 4.65 -1.95 -10.87
CA PRO A 159 5.67 -1.97 -9.81
C PRO A 159 6.15 -0.57 -9.38
N ALA A 160 6.88 -0.50 -8.27
CA ALA A 160 7.62 0.67 -7.79
C ALA A 160 6.85 2.01 -7.76
N GLN A 161 5.56 1.99 -7.41
CA GLN A 161 4.79 3.22 -7.17
C GLN A 161 4.03 3.16 -5.85
N GLN A 162 3.53 4.31 -5.41
CA GLN A 162 2.60 4.40 -4.30
C GLN A 162 1.25 4.99 -4.74
N THR A 163 0.19 4.56 -4.05
CA THR A 163 -1.17 5.05 -4.27
C THR A 163 -1.77 5.54 -2.96
N VAL A 164 -2.33 6.74 -2.97
CA VAL A 164 -2.98 7.39 -1.82
C VAL A 164 -4.49 7.39 -2.05
N VAL A 165 -5.26 7.12 -1.00
CA VAL A 165 -6.73 7.17 -1.01
C VAL A 165 -7.20 8.30 -0.10
N PRO A 166 -7.46 9.50 -0.66
CA PRO A 166 -8.13 10.57 0.07
C PRO A 166 -9.51 10.12 0.56
N SER A 167 -9.98 10.69 1.67
CA SER A 167 -11.29 10.34 2.24
C SER A 167 -12.44 10.54 1.22
N SER A 168 -12.35 11.58 0.40
CA SER A 168 -13.31 11.89 -0.68
C SER A 168 -13.37 10.83 -1.78
N SER A 169 -12.31 10.04 -1.98
CA SER A 169 -12.22 9.03 -3.04
C SER A 169 -12.63 7.63 -2.60
N VAL A 170 -12.92 7.43 -1.30
CA VAL A 170 -13.23 6.09 -0.76
C VAL A 170 -14.51 5.52 -1.36
N GLN A 171 -15.56 6.33 -1.47
CA GLN A 171 -16.85 5.89 -2.00
C GLN A 171 -16.74 5.41 -3.45
N ASP A 172 -16.13 6.23 -4.32
CA ASP A 172 -15.92 5.89 -5.73
C ASP A 172 -15.02 4.68 -5.90
N LEU A 173 -13.96 4.58 -5.09
CA LEU A 173 -13.08 3.43 -5.08
C LEU A 173 -13.86 2.15 -4.76
N LEU A 174 -14.65 2.14 -3.68
CA LEU A 174 -15.43 0.96 -3.28
C LEU A 174 -16.51 0.62 -4.32
N ALA A 175 -17.18 1.61 -4.89
CA ALA A 175 -18.17 1.41 -5.94
C ALA A 175 -17.57 0.78 -7.22
N SER A 176 -16.30 1.08 -7.52
CA SER A 176 -15.62 0.55 -8.70
C SER A 176 -15.15 -0.92 -8.57
N LEU A 177 -15.16 -1.49 -7.36
CA LEU A 177 -14.59 -2.81 -7.11
C LEU A 177 -15.57 -3.93 -7.48
N PRO A 178 -15.15 -4.92 -8.29
CA PRO A 178 -15.89 -6.16 -8.41
C PRO A 178 -16.00 -6.83 -7.03
N VAL A 179 -17.19 -7.29 -6.64
CA VAL A 179 -17.47 -7.91 -5.33
C VAL A 179 -16.42 -8.97 -4.94
N LYS A 180 -15.92 -9.76 -5.91
CA LYS A 180 -14.84 -10.75 -5.68
C LYS A 180 -13.53 -10.16 -5.15
N LYS A 181 -13.14 -8.94 -5.53
CA LYS A 181 -11.94 -8.28 -5.01
C LYS A 181 -12.09 -7.90 -3.53
N MET A 182 -13.30 -7.50 -3.11
CA MET A 182 -13.56 -7.20 -1.69
C MET A 182 -13.45 -8.44 -0.80
N TYR A 183 -13.92 -9.60 -1.27
CA TYR A 183 -13.78 -10.87 -0.54
C TYR A 183 -12.32 -11.28 -0.32
N HIS A 184 -11.46 -11.17 -1.33
CA HIS A 184 -10.03 -11.52 -1.17
C HIS A 184 -9.28 -10.54 -0.26
N VAL A 185 -9.69 -9.28 -0.21
CA VAL A 185 -9.15 -8.31 0.73
C VAL A 185 -9.62 -8.63 2.14
N HIS A 186 -10.89 -9.02 2.31
CA HIS A 186 -11.41 -9.51 3.57
C HIS A 186 -10.61 -10.73 4.04
N GLU A 187 -10.46 -11.81 3.26
CA GLU A 187 -9.70 -13.01 3.65
C GLU A 187 -8.27 -12.70 4.13
N LYS A 188 -7.57 -11.79 3.44
CA LYS A 188 -6.22 -11.36 3.84
C LYS A 188 -6.17 -10.56 5.14
N ILE A 189 -7.26 -9.88 5.50
CA ILE A 189 -7.39 -9.10 6.74
C ILE A 189 -7.94 -9.96 7.87
N THR A 190 -8.92 -10.83 7.61
CA THR A 190 -9.53 -11.71 8.60
C THR A 190 -8.54 -12.77 9.07
N ASN A 191 -7.68 -13.29 8.20
CA ASN A 191 -6.56 -14.15 8.58
C ASN A 191 -5.48 -13.42 9.41
N PHE A 192 -5.56 -12.09 9.49
CA PHE A 192 -4.55 -11.24 10.09
C PHE A 192 -5.01 -10.56 11.40
N MET A 193 -6.33 -10.43 11.61
CA MET A 193 -6.93 -9.82 12.81
C MET A 193 -7.49 -10.85 13.82
N ALA A 194 -7.28 -12.15 13.62
CA ALA A 194 -7.87 -13.19 14.48
C ALA A 194 -6.84 -13.79 15.47
N PRO A 195 -6.91 -13.49 16.78
CA PRO A 195 -6.46 -14.43 17.81
C PRO A 195 -7.47 -15.56 18.04
N GLU A 196 -8.70 -15.43 17.53
CA GLU A 196 -9.76 -16.45 17.57
C GLU A 196 -10.55 -16.39 16.25
N PRO A 197 -10.96 -17.53 15.65
CA PRO A 197 -11.79 -17.54 14.46
C PRO A 197 -13.13 -16.86 14.77
N MET A 198 -13.33 -15.67 14.19
CA MET A 198 -14.59 -14.93 14.32
C MET A 198 -15.69 -15.74 13.64
N VAL A 199 -16.60 -16.31 14.43
CA VAL A 199 -17.88 -16.81 13.94
C VAL A 199 -18.64 -15.59 13.44
N LEU A 200 -18.63 -15.39 12.12
CA LEU A 200 -19.42 -14.34 11.48
C LEU A 200 -20.88 -14.53 11.90
N PRO A 201 -21.51 -13.53 12.55
CA PRO A 201 -22.92 -13.64 12.88
C PRO A 201 -23.71 -13.80 11.57
N PRO A 202 -24.77 -14.63 11.53
CA PRO A 202 -25.56 -14.89 10.32
C PRO A 202 -26.21 -13.64 9.70
N MET A 203 -26.08 -12.47 10.34
CA MET A 203 -26.51 -11.16 9.84
C MET A 203 -25.45 -10.37 9.06
N ALA A 204 -24.19 -10.82 8.96
CA ALA A 204 -23.17 -10.14 8.14
C ALA A 204 -23.58 -9.97 6.65
N PRO A 205 -24.26 -10.94 6.00
CA PRO A 205 -24.81 -10.73 4.66
C PRO A 205 -25.89 -9.65 4.62
N LYS A 206 -26.78 -9.61 5.63
CA LYS A 206 -27.87 -8.62 5.72
C LYS A 206 -27.37 -7.21 6.02
N LEU A 207 -26.27 -7.07 6.76
CA LEU A 207 -25.64 -5.77 7.01
C LEU A 207 -25.01 -5.21 5.72
N PHE A 208 -24.45 -6.09 4.88
CA PHE A 208 -23.96 -5.73 3.54
C PHE A 208 -25.11 -5.38 2.57
N GLU A 209 -26.20 -6.13 2.56
CA GLU A 209 -27.39 -5.80 1.76
C GLU A 209 -28.02 -4.46 2.17
N ASN A 210 -28.07 -4.16 3.47
CA ASN A 210 -28.63 -2.90 4.00
C ASN A 210 -27.72 -1.68 3.76
N LEU A 211 -26.40 -1.87 3.62
CA LEU A 211 -25.44 -0.78 3.36
C LEU A 211 -25.31 -0.44 1.87
N PHE A 212 -25.60 -1.38 0.97
CA PHE A 212 -25.37 -1.22 -0.47
C PHE A 212 -26.62 -1.32 -1.35
N GLY A 213 -27.80 -1.60 -0.77
CA GLY A 213 -29.10 -1.46 -1.43
C GLY A 213 -29.38 -2.51 -2.52
N ASN A 214 -30.56 -3.11 -2.47
CA ASN A 214 -31.03 -4.01 -3.53
C ASN A 214 -31.31 -3.22 -4.81
N SER A 215 -30.67 -3.62 -5.90
CA SER A 215 -31.14 -3.31 -7.25
C SER A 215 -32.16 -4.37 -7.65
N SER A 216 -33.43 -4.10 -7.33
CA SER A 216 -34.67 -4.55 -8.01
C SER A 216 -35.87 -4.01 -7.24
#